data_AF-A0A8C1TK07-F1
#
_entry.id   AF-A0A8C1TK07-F1
#
_cell.length_a   1.000
_cell.length_b   1.000
_cell.length_c   1.000
_cell.angle_alpha   90.00
_cell.angle_beta   90.00
_cell.angle_gamma   90.00
#
_symmetry.space_group_name_H-M   'P 1'
#
loop_
_entity.id
_entity.type
_entity.pdbx_description
1 polymer ?
#
loop_
_entity_poly.entity_id
_entity_poly.type
_entity_poly.pdbx_seq_one_letter_code
_entity_poly.pdbx_strand_id
1 'polypeptide(L)'
;MAVVKACKILITGANRGLGLEIVKQLSENSFPKQHIFATCRDPDGPKSEALRELVKKHPSAITIIRLDADDPSSVKESAKEVGSLLGNNGLNLLVNNAGIVANGTIQTSTVEDMKNTFNTNVIGPLLIIREYLPYLQIAAKASGTPGMSSNKAAVINISSVAGSMTRMPSIYKHFPTLPYGVSKAGFNMLTVLAAEELKADEILCMALHPGWVKTEMGGEKAPLESKESVEGMLRVIGSLTEKQHGGFLDYTGETVTW
;
A
#
# COMPACT_ATOMS: atom_id res chain seq x y z
N MET A 1 4.51 10.03 -20.16
CA MET A 1 4.88 9.29 -18.92
C MET A 1 3.73 8.35 -18.56
N ALA A 2 4.03 7.19 -17.99
CA ALA A 2 3.00 6.27 -17.50
C ALA A 2 2.30 6.89 -16.28
N VAL A 3 0.98 6.83 -16.23
CA VAL A 3 0.13 7.45 -15.19
C VAL A 3 -0.85 6.40 -14.68
N VAL A 4 -1.10 6.39 -13.38
CA VAL A 4 -2.17 5.56 -12.78
C VAL A 4 -3.53 6.06 -13.26
N LYS A 5 -4.22 5.26 -14.07
CA LYS A 5 -5.56 5.53 -14.61
C LYS A 5 -6.63 4.62 -14.00
N ALA A 6 -6.31 3.94 -12.91
CA ALA A 6 -7.26 3.15 -12.13
C ALA A 6 -8.45 4.01 -11.69
N CYS A 7 -9.68 3.53 -11.92
CA CYS A 7 -10.89 4.27 -11.61
C CYS A 7 -11.25 4.19 -10.12
N LYS A 8 -11.10 3.03 -9.49
CA LYS A 8 -11.44 2.83 -8.07
C LYS A 8 -10.20 2.40 -7.31
N ILE A 9 -9.75 3.22 -6.38
CA ILE A 9 -8.48 3.06 -5.68
C ILE A 9 -8.73 3.04 -4.18
N LEU A 10 -8.18 2.06 -3.46
CA LEU A 10 -8.17 2.03 -2.00
C LEU A 10 -6.74 2.15 -1.48
N ILE A 11 -6.52 3.07 -0.55
CA ILE A 11 -5.19 3.31 0.06
C ILE A 11 -5.32 3.18 1.57
N THR A 12 -4.56 2.26 2.14
CA THR A 12 -4.57 2.05 3.60
C THR A 12 -3.62 3.01 4.31
N GLY A 13 -4.00 3.52 5.48
CA GLY A 13 -3.15 4.43 6.25
C GLY A 13 -2.92 5.78 5.57
N ALA A 14 -3.99 6.36 5.03
CA ALA A 14 -3.99 7.54 4.18
C ALA A 14 -4.06 8.88 4.94
N ASN A 15 -4.06 8.87 6.27
CA ASN A 15 -4.24 10.10 7.06
C ASN A 15 -2.96 10.94 7.24
N ARG A 16 -1.78 10.37 6.96
CA ARG A 16 -0.47 11.05 7.08
C ARG A 16 0.59 10.36 6.23
N GLY A 17 1.79 10.95 6.17
CA GLY A 17 2.97 10.36 5.53
C GLY A 17 2.74 10.03 4.05
N LEU A 18 3.27 8.89 3.61
CA LEU A 18 3.17 8.44 2.22
C LEU A 18 1.73 8.22 1.76
N GLY A 19 0.87 7.63 2.59
CA GLY A 19 -0.53 7.39 2.23
C GLY A 19 -1.29 8.67 1.90
N LEU A 20 -1.11 9.72 2.72
CA LEU A 20 -1.71 11.03 2.47
C LEU A 20 -1.18 11.67 1.19
N GLU A 21 0.13 11.60 0.95
CA GLU A 21 0.74 12.16 -0.25
C GLU A 21 0.29 11.41 -1.52
N ILE A 22 0.11 10.08 -1.46
CA ILE A 22 -0.49 9.30 -2.56
C ILE A 22 -1.91 9.79 -2.86
N VAL A 23 -2.77 9.95 -1.84
CA VAL A 23 -4.13 10.47 -2.04
C VAL A 23 -4.10 11.86 -2.65
N LYS A 24 -3.24 12.74 -2.14
CA LYS A 24 -3.09 14.12 -2.64
C LYS A 24 -2.74 14.14 -4.12
N GLN A 25 -1.66 13.47 -4.53
CA GLN A 25 -1.21 13.49 -5.92
C GLN A 25 -2.22 12.85 -6.88
N LEU A 26 -2.88 11.77 -6.47
CA LEU A 26 -3.94 11.16 -7.27
C LEU A 26 -5.17 12.09 -7.38
N SER A 27 -5.56 12.77 -6.32
CA SER A 27 -6.71 13.69 -6.34
C SER A 27 -6.46 14.95 -7.18
N GLU A 28 -5.24 15.49 -7.15
CA GLU A 28 -4.81 16.67 -7.92
C GLU A 28 -4.70 16.38 -9.43
N ASN A 29 -4.44 15.12 -9.80
CA ASN A 29 -4.32 14.66 -11.19
C ASN A 29 -5.47 13.73 -11.59
N SER A 30 -6.63 13.87 -10.95
CA SER A 30 -7.74 12.96 -11.14
C SER A 30 -8.35 13.07 -12.54
N PHE A 31 -8.68 11.91 -13.12
CA PHE A 31 -9.38 11.82 -14.40
C PHE A 31 -10.87 11.53 -14.16
N PRO A 32 -11.76 11.80 -15.14
CA PRO A 32 -13.18 11.52 -15.01
C PRO A 32 -13.42 10.08 -14.56
N LYS A 33 -14.22 9.91 -13.48
CA LYS A 33 -14.60 8.63 -12.82
C LYS A 33 -13.59 8.06 -11.80
N GLN A 34 -12.42 8.67 -11.64
CA GLN A 34 -11.50 8.26 -10.57
C GLN A 34 -12.11 8.58 -9.19
N HIS A 35 -12.02 7.62 -8.27
CA HIS A 35 -12.48 7.77 -6.90
C HIS A 35 -11.55 6.99 -5.95
N ILE A 36 -11.19 7.64 -4.85
CA ILE A 36 -10.19 7.21 -3.88
C ILE A 36 -10.87 6.94 -2.54
N PHE A 37 -10.83 5.69 -2.11
CA PHE A 37 -11.16 5.28 -0.74
C PHE A 37 -9.90 5.42 0.12
N ALA A 38 -9.81 6.53 0.84
CA ALA A 38 -8.67 6.84 1.70
C ALA A 38 -8.95 6.33 3.12
N THR A 39 -8.24 5.30 3.57
CA THR A 39 -8.57 4.67 4.85
C THR A 39 -7.70 5.15 6.01
N CYS A 40 -8.28 5.22 7.21
CA CYS A 40 -7.54 5.47 8.44
C CYS A 40 -8.25 4.89 9.66
N ARG A 41 -7.53 4.71 10.77
CA ARG A 41 -8.07 4.13 12.01
C ARG A 41 -9.11 4.99 12.69
N ASP A 42 -8.88 6.30 12.69
CA ASP A 42 -9.72 7.28 13.39
C ASP A 42 -10.00 8.47 12.46
N PRO A 43 -11.07 8.41 11.65
CA PRO A 43 -11.44 9.46 10.71
C PRO A 43 -11.70 10.82 11.35
N ASP A 44 -12.20 10.84 12.58
CA ASP A 44 -12.60 12.05 13.31
C ASP A 44 -11.49 12.59 14.22
N GLY A 45 -10.49 11.75 14.53
CA GLY A 45 -9.35 12.12 15.35
C GLY A 45 -8.45 13.23 14.77
N PRO A 46 -7.58 13.82 15.61
CA PRO A 46 -6.69 14.92 15.21
C PRO A 46 -5.69 14.50 14.12
N LYS A 47 -5.23 13.23 14.14
CA LYS A 47 -4.28 12.70 13.15
C LYS A 47 -4.87 12.60 11.73
N SER A 48 -6.16 12.82 11.55
CA SER A 48 -6.86 12.74 10.26
C SER A 48 -7.27 14.10 9.72
N GLU A 49 -6.90 15.20 10.39
CA GLU A 49 -7.23 16.57 9.96
C GLU A 49 -6.76 16.86 8.53
N ALA A 50 -5.50 16.57 8.21
CA ALA A 50 -4.96 16.81 6.88
C ALA A 50 -5.70 16.05 5.78
N LEU A 51 -6.17 14.82 6.06
CA LEU A 51 -7.00 14.06 5.13
C LEU A 51 -8.39 14.67 4.97
N ARG A 52 -9.02 15.12 6.06
CA ARG A 52 -10.31 15.83 6.00
C ARG A 52 -10.20 17.14 5.21
N GLU A 53 -9.12 17.90 5.38
CA GLU A 53 -8.86 19.11 4.58
C GLU A 53 -8.67 18.79 3.09
N LEU A 54 -8.02 17.67 2.77
CA LEU A 54 -7.86 17.22 1.39
C LEU A 54 -9.22 16.81 0.76
N VAL A 55 -10.08 16.13 1.53
CA VAL A 55 -11.45 15.81 1.09
C VAL A 55 -12.27 17.07 0.83
N LYS A 56 -12.15 18.11 1.66
CA LYS A 56 -12.84 19.39 1.41
C LYS A 56 -12.43 20.03 0.07
N LYS A 57 -11.19 19.83 -0.36
CA LYS A 57 -10.69 20.31 -1.66
C LYS A 57 -11.16 19.44 -2.84
N HIS A 58 -11.37 18.14 -2.62
CA HIS A 58 -11.74 17.17 -3.65
C HIS A 58 -12.93 16.26 -3.24
N PRO A 59 -14.10 16.82 -2.89
CA PRO A 59 -15.17 16.08 -2.21
C PRO A 59 -15.84 15.02 -3.09
N SER A 60 -15.75 15.13 -4.42
CA SER A 60 -16.27 14.14 -5.37
C SER A 60 -15.28 13.00 -5.65
N ALA A 61 -14.00 13.20 -5.34
CA ALA A 61 -12.93 12.26 -5.69
C ALA A 61 -12.49 11.39 -4.51
N ILE A 62 -12.72 11.80 -3.26
CA ILE A 62 -12.20 11.13 -2.08
C ILE A 62 -13.34 10.77 -1.12
N THR A 63 -13.35 9.55 -0.61
CA THR A 63 -14.17 9.12 0.52
C THR A 63 -13.26 8.54 1.60
N ILE A 64 -13.44 8.99 2.85
CA ILE A 64 -12.71 8.45 4.00
C ILE A 64 -13.42 7.20 4.48
N ILE A 65 -12.68 6.12 4.68
CA ILE A 65 -13.19 4.84 5.20
C ILE A 65 -12.46 4.53 6.50
N ARG A 66 -13.20 4.12 7.54
CA ARG A 66 -12.58 3.63 8.77
C ARG A 66 -12.00 2.25 8.52
N LEU A 67 -10.70 2.07 8.78
CA LEU A 67 -10.04 0.77 8.68
C LEU A 67 -8.88 0.72 9.67
N ASP A 68 -8.96 -0.22 10.61
CA ASP A 68 -7.83 -0.66 11.43
C ASP A 68 -7.30 -2.00 10.91
N ALA A 69 -6.06 -2.01 10.46
CA ALA A 69 -5.42 -3.19 9.89
C ALA A 69 -5.16 -4.27 10.95
N ASP A 70 -5.17 -3.91 12.24
CA ASP A 70 -4.98 -4.83 13.35
C ASP A 70 -6.28 -5.48 13.83
N ASP A 71 -7.44 -5.01 13.36
CA ASP A 71 -8.77 -5.52 13.75
C ASP A 71 -9.48 -6.18 12.55
N PRO A 72 -9.59 -7.53 12.53
CA PRO A 72 -10.29 -8.25 11.47
C PRO A 72 -11.73 -7.79 11.25
N SER A 73 -12.43 -7.35 12.30
CA SER A 73 -13.81 -6.85 12.19
C SER A 73 -13.84 -5.52 11.45
N SER A 74 -12.94 -4.60 11.81
CA SER A 74 -12.77 -3.34 11.09
C SER A 74 -12.43 -3.54 9.61
N VAL A 75 -11.53 -4.48 9.27
CA VAL A 75 -11.20 -4.80 7.87
C VAL A 75 -12.45 -5.29 7.12
N LYS A 76 -13.19 -6.24 7.69
CA LYS A 76 -14.41 -6.79 7.07
C LYS A 76 -15.50 -5.73 6.89
N GLU A 77 -15.72 -4.88 7.90
CA GLU A 77 -16.70 -3.80 7.83
C GLU A 77 -16.31 -2.77 6.76
N SER A 78 -15.03 -2.40 6.68
CA SER A 78 -14.53 -1.48 5.66
C SER A 78 -14.71 -2.02 4.23
N ALA A 79 -14.51 -3.34 4.04
CA ALA A 79 -14.72 -3.99 2.75
C ALA A 79 -16.21 -3.98 2.35
N LYS A 80 -17.11 -4.24 3.31
CA LYS A 80 -18.57 -4.16 3.09
C LYS A 80 -19.03 -2.75 2.74
N GLU A 81 -18.52 -1.75 3.45
CA GLU A 81 -18.83 -0.33 3.20
C GLU A 81 -18.38 0.07 1.78
N VAL A 82 -17.10 -0.17 1.46
CA VAL A 82 -16.55 0.13 0.13
C VAL A 82 -17.28 -0.64 -0.96
N GLY A 83 -17.60 -1.92 -0.75
CA GLY A 83 -18.39 -2.72 -1.69
C GLY A 83 -19.75 -2.12 -1.99
N SER A 84 -20.42 -1.58 -0.98
CA SER A 84 -21.71 -0.89 -1.15
C SER A 84 -21.57 0.39 -2.00
N LEU A 85 -20.47 1.13 -1.83
CA LEU A 85 -20.16 2.33 -2.62
C LEU A 85 -19.71 2.01 -4.05
N LEU A 86 -19.07 0.87 -4.26
CA LEU A 86 -18.67 0.38 -5.58
C LEU A 86 -19.88 -0.10 -6.40
N GLY A 87 -20.88 -0.70 -5.75
CA GLY A 87 -22.03 -1.33 -6.41
C GLY A 87 -21.59 -2.47 -7.32
N ASN A 88 -21.94 -2.40 -8.60
CA ASN A 88 -21.51 -3.38 -9.62
C ASN A 88 -20.12 -3.08 -10.21
N ASN A 89 -19.47 -1.99 -9.79
CA ASN A 89 -18.10 -1.70 -10.21
C ASN A 89 -17.11 -2.49 -9.34
N GLY A 90 -15.93 -2.77 -9.89
CA GLY A 90 -14.85 -3.38 -9.12
C GLY A 90 -13.88 -2.37 -8.50
N LEU A 91 -12.96 -2.86 -7.69
CA LEU A 91 -11.80 -2.12 -7.19
C LEU A 91 -10.62 -2.35 -8.15
N ASN A 92 -10.09 -1.28 -8.76
CA ASN A 92 -8.98 -1.42 -9.71
C ASN A 92 -7.62 -1.48 -9.02
N LEU A 93 -7.44 -0.78 -7.90
CA LEU A 93 -6.15 -0.66 -7.25
C LEU A 93 -6.30 -0.70 -5.73
N LEU A 94 -5.67 -1.67 -5.10
CA LEU A 94 -5.50 -1.76 -3.65
C LEU A 94 -4.04 -1.43 -3.31
N VAL A 95 -3.82 -0.40 -2.50
CA VAL A 95 -2.49 -0.03 -1.99
C VAL A 95 -2.42 -0.31 -0.49
N ASN A 96 -1.73 -1.38 -0.11
CA ASN A 96 -1.39 -1.68 1.27
C ASN A 96 -0.20 -0.81 1.70
N ASN A 97 -0.50 0.39 2.19
CA ASN A 97 0.47 1.37 2.67
C ASN A 97 0.56 1.45 4.21
N ALA A 98 -0.52 1.14 4.92
CA ALA A 98 -0.52 1.13 6.38
C ALA A 98 0.59 0.22 6.93
N GLY A 99 1.32 0.72 7.91
CA GLY A 99 2.38 -0.02 8.57
C GLY A 99 2.99 0.74 9.73
N ILE A 100 3.72 0.00 10.57
CA ILE A 100 4.46 0.52 11.71
C ILE A 100 5.92 0.08 11.64
N VAL A 101 6.78 0.82 12.32
CA VAL A 101 8.19 0.47 12.54
C VAL A 101 8.40 0.31 14.03
N ALA A 102 8.92 -0.85 14.43
CA ALA A 102 9.54 -1.04 15.72
C ALA A 102 11.05 -1.23 15.51
N ASN A 103 11.84 -0.39 16.19
CA ASN A 103 13.29 -0.51 16.23
C ASN A 103 13.67 -1.55 17.27
N GLY A 104 14.81 -2.21 17.07
CA GLY A 104 15.31 -3.18 18.04
C GLY A 104 16.34 -4.14 17.48
N THR A 105 17.04 -4.79 18.40
CA THR A 105 18.06 -5.79 18.15
C THR A 105 17.64 -7.11 18.79
N ILE A 106 18.42 -8.18 18.58
CA ILE A 106 18.22 -9.46 19.30
C ILE A 106 18.14 -9.27 20.82
N GLN A 107 18.85 -8.28 21.38
CA GLN A 107 18.90 -8.06 22.83
C GLN A 107 17.76 -7.16 23.34
N THR A 108 17.20 -6.31 22.48
CA THR A 108 16.29 -5.23 22.91
C THR A 108 14.86 -5.38 22.40
N SER A 109 14.63 -6.18 21.35
CA SER A 109 13.29 -6.42 20.83
C SER A 109 12.47 -7.28 21.78
N THR A 110 11.23 -6.86 22.03
CA THR A 110 10.28 -7.61 22.85
C THR A 110 9.41 -8.53 21.99
N VAL A 111 8.77 -9.52 22.63
CA VAL A 111 7.75 -10.36 21.97
C VAL A 111 6.60 -9.51 21.44
N GLU A 112 6.26 -8.43 22.14
CA GLU A 112 5.17 -7.53 21.78
C GLU A 112 5.53 -6.68 20.55
N ASP A 113 6.77 -6.20 20.45
CA ASP A 113 7.26 -5.52 19.24
C ASP A 113 7.15 -6.43 18.02
N MET A 114 7.54 -7.70 18.16
CA MET A 114 7.45 -8.70 17.09
C MET A 114 5.99 -8.94 16.68
N LYS A 115 5.12 -9.21 17.65
CA LYS A 115 3.70 -9.51 17.40
C LYS A 115 3.00 -8.32 16.76
N ASN A 116 3.10 -7.13 17.33
CA ASN A 116 2.39 -5.96 16.83
C ASN A 116 2.89 -5.57 15.43
N THR A 117 4.21 -5.55 15.23
CA THR A 117 4.77 -5.22 13.92
C THR A 117 4.37 -6.24 12.85
N PHE A 118 4.36 -7.53 13.19
CA PHE A 118 3.91 -8.57 12.25
C PHE A 118 2.40 -8.52 11.99
N ASN A 119 1.61 -8.24 13.04
CA ASN A 119 0.17 -8.10 12.91
C ASN A 119 -0.18 -6.98 11.94
N THR A 120 0.36 -5.77 12.14
CA THR A 120 0.06 -4.63 11.27
C THR A 120 0.66 -4.77 9.88
N ASN A 121 1.92 -5.21 9.76
CA ASN A 121 2.63 -5.16 8.47
C ASN A 121 2.43 -6.41 7.60
N VAL A 122 1.91 -7.52 8.14
CA VAL A 122 1.77 -8.80 7.42
C VAL A 122 0.34 -9.34 7.52
N ILE A 123 -0.17 -9.55 8.74
CA ILE A 123 -1.51 -10.12 8.94
C ILE A 123 -2.59 -9.15 8.43
N GLY A 124 -2.47 -7.86 8.72
CA GLY A 124 -3.37 -6.81 8.23
C GLY A 124 -3.49 -6.82 6.70
N PRO A 125 -2.40 -6.65 5.94
CA PRO A 125 -2.43 -6.76 4.48
C PRO A 125 -3.00 -8.08 3.95
N LEU A 126 -2.70 -9.21 4.60
CA LEU A 126 -3.31 -10.51 4.24
C LEU A 126 -4.84 -10.46 4.34
N LEU A 127 -5.37 -9.97 5.47
CA LEU A 127 -6.82 -9.85 5.69
C LEU A 127 -7.44 -8.85 4.71
N ILE A 128 -6.78 -7.72 4.46
CA ILE A 128 -7.26 -6.70 3.53
C ILE A 128 -7.32 -7.28 2.11
N ILE A 129 -6.27 -7.96 1.64
CA ILE A 129 -6.29 -8.64 0.33
C ILE A 129 -7.46 -9.62 0.26
N ARG A 130 -7.67 -10.43 1.29
CA ARG A 130 -8.77 -11.41 1.34
C ARG A 130 -10.14 -10.75 1.24
N GLU A 131 -10.41 -9.75 2.06
CA GLU A 131 -11.75 -9.12 2.11
C GLU A 131 -12.04 -8.26 0.87
N TYR A 132 -11.02 -7.72 0.21
CA TYR A 132 -11.18 -6.92 -1.02
C TYR A 132 -11.05 -7.73 -2.32
N LEU A 133 -10.64 -9.00 -2.26
CA LEU A 133 -10.47 -9.87 -3.42
C LEU A 133 -11.69 -9.94 -4.35
N PRO A 134 -12.94 -10.09 -3.84
CA PRO A 134 -14.11 -10.14 -4.72
C PRO A 134 -14.25 -8.89 -5.60
N TYR A 135 -13.90 -7.70 -5.07
CA TYR A 135 -13.99 -6.44 -5.81
C TYR A 135 -12.87 -6.29 -6.83
N LEU A 136 -11.67 -6.79 -6.53
CA LEU A 136 -10.56 -6.86 -7.49
C LEU A 136 -10.91 -7.80 -8.66
N GLN A 137 -11.52 -8.95 -8.38
CA GLN A 137 -11.99 -9.90 -9.40
C GLN A 137 -13.06 -9.30 -10.31
N ILE A 138 -14.00 -8.52 -9.75
CA ILE A 138 -15.00 -7.78 -10.56
C ILE A 138 -14.30 -6.80 -11.51
N ALA A 139 -13.31 -6.04 -11.03
CA ALA A 139 -12.58 -5.09 -11.87
C ALA A 139 -11.79 -5.79 -12.98
N ALA A 140 -11.10 -6.88 -12.65
CA ALA A 140 -10.33 -7.66 -13.60
C ALA A 140 -11.22 -8.18 -14.75
N LYS A 141 -12.35 -8.81 -14.41
CA LYS A 141 -13.34 -9.33 -15.36
C LYS A 141 -13.97 -8.23 -16.21
N ALA A 142 -14.32 -7.10 -15.60
CA ALA A 142 -14.95 -5.98 -16.30
C ALA A 142 -14.04 -5.30 -17.32
N SER A 143 -12.71 -5.43 -17.21
CA SER A 143 -11.78 -4.82 -18.16
C SER A 143 -11.89 -5.39 -19.58
N GLY A 144 -12.24 -6.68 -19.71
CA GLY A 144 -12.28 -7.39 -21.00
C GLY A 144 -10.93 -7.46 -21.75
N THR A 145 -9.83 -7.04 -21.12
CA THR A 145 -8.49 -6.98 -21.73
C THR A 145 -7.58 -8.05 -21.12
N PRO A 146 -6.92 -8.90 -21.92
CA PRO A 146 -5.94 -9.86 -21.41
C PRO A 146 -4.71 -9.17 -20.78
N GLY A 147 -4.02 -9.89 -19.91
CA GLY A 147 -2.81 -9.44 -19.25
C GLY A 147 -3.09 -8.70 -17.93
N MET A 148 -2.04 -8.16 -17.33
CA MET A 148 -2.09 -7.54 -16.01
C MET A 148 -1.62 -6.09 -16.07
N SER A 149 -2.33 -5.20 -15.38
CA SER A 149 -1.90 -3.82 -15.19
C SER A 149 -2.55 -3.21 -13.96
N SER A 150 -1.97 -2.13 -13.44
CA SER A 150 -2.57 -1.34 -12.36
C SER A 150 -3.91 -0.69 -12.72
N ASN A 151 -4.20 -0.52 -14.02
CA ASN A 151 -5.46 0.05 -14.49
C ASN A 151 -6.59 -0.98 -14.54
N LYS A 152 -6.25 -2.27 -14.69
CA LYS A 152 -7.20 -3.39 -14.70
C LYS A 152 -7.59 -3.75 -13.27
N ALA A 153 -6.69 -4.41 -12.56
CA ALA A 153 -6.84 -4.82 -11.17
C ALA A 153 -5.44 -5.10 -10.59
N ALA A 154 -5.09 -4.45 -9.49
CA ALA A 154 -3.78 -4.64 -8.87
C ALA A 154 -3.78 -4.46 -7.35
N VAL A 155 -2.87 -5.18 -6.70
CA VAL A 155 -2.48 -5.06 -5.30
C VAL A 155 -1.03 -4.56 -5.25
N ILE A 156 -0.82 -3.42 -4.60
CA ILE A 156 0.50 -2.82 -4.41
C ILE A 156 0.81 -2.81 -2.92
N ASN A 157 1.87 -3.51 -2.54
CA ASN A 157 2.32 -3.63 -1.17
C ASN A 157 3.50 -2.70 -0.92
N ILE A 158 3.33 -1.66 -0.09
CA ILE A 158 4.43 -0.74 0.25
C ILE A 158 5.35 -1.45 1.25
N SER A 159 6.42 -2.03 0.73
CA SER A 159 7.44 -2.76 1.47
C SER A 159 8.65 -1.87 1.75
N SER A 160 9.79 -2.47 2.06
CA SER A 160 11.02 -1.76 2.38
C SER A 160 12.24 -2.61 2.06
N VAL A 161 13.34 -1.98 1.67
CA VAL A 161 14.65 -2.62 1.60
C VAL A 161 15.09 -3.23 2.95
N ALA A 162 14.50 -2.79 4.07
CA ALA A 162 14.68 -3.46 5.37
C ALA A 162 14.15 -4.90 5.40
N GLY A 163 13.27 -5.28 4.47
CA GLY A 163 12.82 -6.66 4.27
C GLY A 163 13.70 -7.47 3.32
N SER A 164 14.76 -6.88 2.76
CA SER A 164 15.69 -7.59 1.87
C SER A 164 16.78 -8.30 2.67
N MET A 165 16.82 -9.62 2.59
CA MET A 165 17.88 -10.44 3.18
C MET A 165 19.25 -10.14 2.55
N THR A 166 19.25 -9.81 1.25
CA THR A 166 20.48 -9.45 0.52
C THR A 166 21.03 -8.08 0.95
N ARG A 167 20.17 -7.08 1.14
CA ARG A 167 20.58 -5.71 1.44
C ARG A 167 20.76 -5.46 2.94
N MET A 168 20.02 -6.16 3.81
CA MET A 168 20.02 -5.93 5.26
C MET A 168 21.42 -5.86 5.88
N PRO A 169 22.37 -6.77 5.59
CA PRO A 169 23.72 -6.71 6.18
C PRO A 169 24.42 -5.36 5.94
N SER A 170 24.20 -4.72 4.79
CA SER A 170 24.82 -3.43 4.44
C SER A 170 24.20 -2.22 5.14
N ILE A 171 22.92 -2.30 5.52
CA ILE A 171 22.18 -1.17 6.11
C ILE A 171 21.96 -1.30 7.62
N TYR A 172 22.13 -2.50 8.20
CA TYR A 172 21.78 -2.81 9.58
C TYR A 172 22.38 -1.85 10.61
N LYS A 173 23.65 -1.44 10.43
CA LYS A 173 24.33 -0.51 11.35
C LYS A 173 23.61 0.84 11.47
N HIS A 174 22.94 1.28 10.41
CA HIS A 174 22.20 2.54 10.39
C HIS A 174 20.72 2.37 10.73
N PHE A 175 20.22 1.13 10.66
CA PHE A 175 18.79 0.83 10.81
C PHE A 175 18.58 -0.50 11.56
N PRO A 176 18.90 -0.57 12.88
CA PRO A 176 18.68 -1.76 13.69
C PRO A 176 17.19 -1.94 13.98
N THR A 177 16.49 -2.57 13.04
CA THR A 177 15.02 -2.69 13.07
C THR A 177 14.59 -4.12 12.94
N LEU A 178 15.01 -4.99 13.87
CA LEU A 178 14.75 -6.42 13.81
C LEU A 178 13.25 -6.76 13.60
N PRO A 179 12.30 -6.25 14.42
CA PRO A 179 10.89 -6.59 14.23
C PRO A 179 10.36 -6.12 12.89
N TYR A 180 10.74 -4.90 12.49
CA TYR A 180 10.33 -4.33 11.21
C TYR A 180 10.90 -5.08 10.00
N GLY A 181 12.20 -5.38 10.00
CA GLY A 181 12.86 -6.08 8.91
C GLY A 181 12.30 -7.49 8.71
N VAL A 182 12.11 -8.24 9.81
CA VAL A 182 11.43 -9.54 9.77
C VAL A 182 10.01 -9.40 9.22
N SER A 183 9.24 -8.40 9.66
CA SER A 183 7.88 -8.18 9.15
C SER A 183 7.87 -7.86 7.65
N LYS A 184 8.81 -7.05 7.14
CA LYS A 184 8.87 -6.69 5.72
C LYS A 184 9.39 -7.83 4.85
N ALA A 185 10.28 -8.69 5.36
CA ALA A 185 10.62 -9.95 4.70
C ALA A 185 9.39 -10.89 4.62
N GLY A 186 8.62 -11.00 5.70
CA GLY A 186 7.33 -11.72 5.71
C GLY A 186 6.32 -11.13 4.73
N PHE A 187 6.25 -9.80 4.64
CA PHE A 187 5.37 -9.10 3.70
C PHE A 187 5.78 -9.28 2.23
N ASN A 188 7.09 -9.34 1.97
CA ASN A 188 7.64 -9.70 0.67
C ASN A 188 7.22 -11.12 0.26
N MET A 189 7.35 -12.09 1.17
CA MET A 189 6.89 -13.46 0.92
C MET A 189 5.37 -13.53 0.69
N LEU A 190 4.57 -12.82 1.50
CA LEU A 190 3.13 -12.69 1.28
C LEU A 190 2.82 -12.14 -0.12
N THR A 191 3.59 -11.17 -0.60
CA THR A 191 3.42 -10.61 -1.95
C THR A 191 3.65 -11.65 -3.04
N VAL A 192 4.72 -12.44 -2.94
CA VAL A 192 5.05 -13.50 -3.91
C VAL A 192 3.96 -14.58 -3.93
N LEU A 193 3.51 -15.04 -2.76
CA LEU A 193 2.46 -16.05 -2.66
C LEU A 193 1.12 -15.52 -3.18
N ALA A 194 0.74 -14.29 -2.79
CA ALA A 194 -0.46 -13.66 -3.29
C ALA A 194 -0.40 -13.46 -4.81
N ALA A 195 0.75 -13.14 -5.38
CA ALA A 195 0.90 -13.05 -6.83
C ALA A 195 0.55 -14.38 -7.51
N GLU A 196 1.13 -15.51 -7.07
CA GLU A 196 0.81 -16.83 -7.64
C GLU A 196 -0.68 -17.19 -7.53
N GLU A 197 -1.33 -16.87 -6.41
CA GLU A 197 -2.78 -17.13 -6.24
C GLU A 197 -3.65 -16.21 -7.13
N LEU A 198 -3.26 -14.95 -7.27
CA LEU A 198 -4.01 -13.92 -8.03
C LEU A 198 -3.81 -14.01 -9.55
N LYS A 199 -2.85 -14.83 -9.99
CA LYS A 199 -2.50 -14.98 -11.41
C LYS A 199 -3.65 -15.46 -12.27
N ALA A 200 -4.46 -16.39 -11.75
CA ALA A 200 -5.60 -16.95 -12.48
C ALA A 200 -6.71 -15.92 -12.76
N ASP A 201 -6.81 -14.89 -11.92
CA ASP A 201 -7.76 -13.79 -12.08
C ASP A 201 -7.16 -12.60 -12.86
N GLU A 202 -5.91 -12.71 -13.33
CA GLU A 202 -5.16 -11.64 -13.97
C GLU A 202 -5.08 -10.35 -13.12
N ILE A 203 -5.00 -10.51 -11.79
CA ILE A 203 -4.79 -9.41 -10.83
C ILE A 203 -3.30 -9.27 -10.57
N LEU A 204 -2.74 -8.08 -10.83
CA LEU A 204 -1.33 -7.81 -10.58
C LEU A 204 -1.06 -7.73 -9.08
N CYS A 205 0.01 -8.34 -8.56
CA CYS A 205 0.45 -8.16 -7.18
C CYS A 205 1.95 -7.88 -7.16
N MET A 206 2.39 -6.85 -6.42
CA MET A 206 3.83 -6.55 -6.30
C MET A 206 4.16 -5.76 -5.03
N ALA A 207 5.45 -5.76 -4.69
CA ALA A 207 6.01 -4.96 -3.61
C ALA A 207 6.72 -3.72 -4.15
N LEU A 208 6.62 -2.60 -3.44
CA LEU A 208 7.33 -1.37 -3.73
C LEU A 208 8.10 -0.84 -2.52
N HIS A 209 9.38 -0.53 -2.71
CA HIS A 209 10.18 0.22 -1.75
C HIS A 209 10.08 1.72 -2.05
N PRO A 210 9.59 2.54 -1.10
CA PRO A 210 9.40 3.97 -1.35
C PRO A 210 10.69 4.80 -1.29
N GLY A 211 11.85 4.18 -1.04
CA GLY A 211 13.05 4.91 -0.60
C GLY A 211 13.06 5.19 0.91
N TRP A 212 14.08 5.89 1.39
CA TRP A 212 14.12 6.39 2.77
C TRP A 212 13.53 7.81 2.80
N VAL A 213 12.25 7.89 3.18
CA VAL A 213 11.42 9.08 2.98
C VAL A 213 11.23 9.88 4.24
N LYS A 214 11.34 11.21 4.13
CA LYS A 214 11.12 12.19 5.20
C LYS A 214 9.66 12.24 5.63
N THR A 215 9.35 11.38 6.58
CA THR A 215 8.05 11.24 7.24
C THR A 215 8.30 11.06 8.74
N GLU A 216 7.25 11.05 9.55
CA GLU A 216 7.38 10.68 10.98
C GLU A 216 8.09 9.32 11.16
N MET A 217 7.84 8.35 10.26
CA MET A 217 8.47 7.03 10.30
C MET A 217 9.93 7.04 9.83
N GLY A 218 10.25 7.80 8.79
CA GLY A 218 11.62 7.87 8.25
C GLY A 218 12.56 8.81 9.01
N GLY A 219 12.01 9.77 9.75
CA GLY A 219 12.76 10.77 10.51
C GLY A 219 13.34 11.89 9.64
N GLU A 220 13.87 12.92 10.29
CA GLU A 220 14.36 14.14 9.63
C GLU A 220 15.61 13.94 8.76
N LYS A 221 16.36 12.87 9.03
CA LYS A 221 17.60 12.52 8.31
C LYS A 221 17.34 11.79 6.99
N ALA A 222 16.09 11.43 6.71
CA ALA A 222 15.73 10.80 5.46
C ALA A 222 16.03 11.74 4.29
N PRO A 223 16.77 11.28 3.25
CA PRO A 223 17.22 12.14 2.17
C PRO A 223 16.12 12.44 1.14
N LEU A 224 15.07 11.62 1.07
CA LEU A 224 14.05 11.70 0.03
C LEU A 224 12.78 12.37 0.56
N GLU A 225 12.30 13.38 -0.15
CA GLU A 225 11.04 14.05 0.19
C GLU A 225 9.83 13.17 -0.20
N SER A 226 8.73 13.26 0.56
CA SER A 226 7.53 12.44 0.32
C SER A 226 6.95 12.63 -1.08
N LYS A 227 6.95 13.87 -1.56
CA LYS A 227 6.47 14.23 -2.90
C LYS A 227 7.23 13.46 -3.98
N GLU A 228 8.57 13.48 -3.94
CA GLU A 228 9.43 12.84 -4.94
C GLU A 228 9.29 11.31 -4.92
N SER A 229 9.26 10.72 -3.72
CA SER A 229 9.02 9.29 -3.53
C SER A 229 7.69 8.85 -4.15
N VAL A 230 6.59 9.56 -3.82
CA VAL A 230 5.25 9.22 -4.32
C VAL A 230 5.12 9.47 -5.82
N GLU A 231 5.69 10.55 -6.35
CA GLU A 231 5.71 10.79 -7.80
C GLU A 231 6.40 9.63 -8.54
N GLY A 232 7.52 9.15 -8.01
CA GLY A 232 8.21 7.96 -8.50
C GLY A 232 7.34 6.71 -8.43
N MET A 233 6.81 6.40 -7.26
CA MET A 233 5.93 5.23 -7.06
C MET A 233 4.74 5.24 -8.00
N LEU A 234 4.05 6.38 -8.18
CA LEU A 234 2.90 6.48 -9.09
C LEU A 234 3.30 6.28 -10.56
N ARG A 235 4.48 6.76 -10.98
CA ARG A 235 5.02 6.44 -12.32
C ARG A 235 5.30 4.96 -12.48
N VAL A 236 5.92 4.33 -11.48
CA VAL A 236 6.20 2.89 -11.48
C VAL A 236 4.89 2.13 -11.57
N ILE A 237 3.93 2.39 -10.66
CA ILE A 237 2.61 1.75 -10.62
C ILE A 237 1.89 1.88 -11.97
N GLY A 238 1.91 3.07 -12.58
CA GLY A 238 1.28 3.31 -13.88
C GLY A 238 1.93 2.56 -15.06
N SER A 239 3.17 2.08 -14.90
CA SER A 239 3.94 1.39 -15.94
C SER A 239 3.91 -0.14 -15.87
N LEU A 240 3.33 -0.70 -14.81
CA LEU A 240 3.39 -2.13 -14.52
C LEU A 240 2.64 -2.98 -15.54
N THR A 241 3.24 -4.12 -15.84
CA THR A 241 2.67 -5.19 -16.66
C THR A 241 2.83 -6.53 -15.94
N GLU A 242 2.36 -7.62 -16.54
CA GLU A 242 2.58 -8.98 -16.04
C GLU A 242 4.08 -9.32 -15.83
N LYS A 243 5.00 -8.61 -16.48
CA LYS A 243 6.46 -8.81 -16.31
C LYS A 243 6.96 -8.48 -14.91
N GLN A 244 6.24 -7.62 -14.18
CA GLN A 244 6.60 -7.20 -12.81
C GLN A 244 5.78 -7.92 -11.74
N HIS A 245 4.85 -8.80 -12.15
CA HIS A 245 3.99 -9.54 -11.23
C HIS A 245 4.83 -10.43 -10.28
N GLY A 246 4.56 -10.33 -8.98
CA GLY A 246 5.33 -10.99 -7.92
C GLY A 246 6.68 -10.33 -7.63
N GLY A 247 7.03 -9.23 -8.30
CA GLY A 247 8.32 -8.55 -8.16
C GLY A 247 8.41 -7.56 -7.00
N PHE A 248 9.62 -7.04 -6.80
CA PHE A 248 9.93 -5.99 -5.84
C PHE A 248 10.78 -4.90 -6.49
N LEU A 249 10.20 -3.72 -6.65
CA LEU A 249 10.86 -2.57 -7.24
C LEU A 249 10.97 -1.45 -6.21
N ASP A 250 11.83 -0.47 -6.47
CA ASP A 250 11.80 0.80 -5.75
C ASP A 250 10.98 1.87 -6.47
N TYR A 251 10.89 3.06 -5.87
CA TYR A 251 10.17 4.21 -6.40
C TYR A 251 10.74 4.73 -7.74
N THR A 252 11.93 4.31 -8.16
CA THR A 252 12.51 4.65 -9.46
C THR A 252 12.23 3.59 -10.52
N GLY A 253 11.77 2.41 -10.10
CA GLY A 253 11.50 1.25 -10.97
C GLY A 253 12.65 0.25 -11.03
N GLU A 254 13.73 0.47 -10.26
CA GLU A 254 14.83 -0.47 -10.16
C GLU A 254 14.44 -1.69 -9.33
N THR A 255 14.94 -2.86 -9.71
CA THR A 255 14.69 -4.10 -8.95
C THR A 255 15.42 -4.08 -7.62
N VAL A 256 14.66 -4.34 -6.55
CA VAL A 256 15.21 -4.56 -5.21
C VAL A 256 15.31 -6.07 -5.01
N THR A 257 16.51 -6.53 -4.67
CA THR A 257 16.75 -7.93 -4.30
C THR A 257 15.94 -8.30 -3.05
N TRP A 258 15.46 -9.54 -2.97
CA TRP A 258 14.82 -10.08 -1.77
C TRP A 258 15.75 -10.19 -0.57
#